data_AF-A0A7Y7YKP3-F1
#
_entry.id   AF-A0A7Y7YKP3-F1
#
_cell.length_a   1.000
_cell.length_b   1.000
_cell.length_c   1.000
_cell.angle_alpha   90.00
_cell.angle_beta   90.00
_cell.angle_gamma   90.00
#
_symmetry.space_group_name_H-M   'P 1'
#
loop_
_entity.id
_entity.type
_entity.pdbx_description
1 polymer ?
#
loop_
_entity_poly.entity_id
_entity_poly.type
_entity_poly.pdbx_seq_one_letter_code
_entity_poly.pdbx_strand_id
1 'polypeptide(L)'
;MSKTSAISEKPSESEALAVPGLIPLADGFPGTAEAVSPIGPARVFRDKLFTSRTLVMPDGLTLPVAQGRVYACGDDQYAFLKAHPDLEPLE
;
A
#
# COMPACT_ATOMS: atom_id res chain seq x y z
N MET A 1 -3.23 -29.28 -54.24
CA MET A 1 -3.05 -27.87 -53.82
C MET A 1 -4.00 -27.58 -52.66
N SER A 2 -3.45 -27.00 -51.57
CA SER A 2 -4.12 -26.23 -50.49
C SER A 2 -5.03 -27.01 -49.50
N LYS A 3 -4.65 -27.24 -48.21
CA LYS A 3 -4.62 -26.32 -47.02
C LYS A 3 -5.92 -25.53 -46.84
N THR A 4 -6.46 -25.26 -45.65
CA THR A 4 -6.26 -25.68 -44.24
C THR A 4 -7.48 -25.13 -43.51
N SER A 5 -7.92 -25.79 -42.45
CA SER A 5 -8.93 -25.29 -41.52
C SER A 5 -8.49 -23.97 -40.87
N ALA A 6 -9.43 -23.04 -40.71
CA ALA A 6 -9.45 -22.08 -39.60
C ALA A 6 -10.83 -21.44 -39.59
N ILE A 7 -11.72 -21.95 -38.73
CA ILE A 7 -12.99 -21.30 -38.42
C ILE A 7 -13.05 -21.14 -36.91
N SER A 8 -13.30 -19.90 -36.53
CA SER A 8 -13.96 -19.46 -35.30
C SER A 8 -13.12 -19.43 -34.04
N GLU A 9 -12.62 -18.24 -33.72
CA GLU A 9 -13.14 -17.56 -32.53
C GLU A 9 -13.64 -16.17 -32.92
N LYS A 10 -14.92 -15.94 -32.63
CA LYS A 10 -15.64 -14.68 -32.80
C LYS A 10 -15.62 -13.89 -31.46
N PRO A 11 -15.96 -12.60 -31.51
CA PRO A 11 -15.42 -11.53 -30.68
C PRO A 11 -16.27 -11.27 -29.41
N SER A 12 -15.78 -10.42 -28.52
CA SER A 12 -16.68 -9.56 -27.76
C SER A 12 -15.99 -8.26 -27.39
N GLU A 13 -16.56 -7.18 -27.92
CA GLU A 13 -16.29 -5.79 -27.60
C GLU A 13 -16.23 -5.54 -26.08
N SER A 14 -15.23 -4.77 -25.69
CA SER A 14 -15.41 -3.69 -24.73
C SER A 14 -14.78 -2.47 -25.37
N GLU A 15 -15.60 -1.82 -26.19
CA GLU A 15 -15.30 -0.53 -26.79
C GLU A 15 -15.22 0.49 -25.64
N ALA A 16 -14.00 0.73 -25.17
CA ALA A 16 -13.72 1.84 -24.29
C ALA A 16 -13.84 3.12 -25.13
N LEU A 17 -14.96 3.83 -24.95
CA LEU A 17 -15.12 5.22 -25.39
C LEU A 17 -13.96 6.05 -24.85
N ALA A 18 -12.91 6.20 -25.66
CA ALA A 18 -11.78 7.06 -25.36
C ALA A 18 -12.24 8.51 -25.48
N VAL A 19 -12.50 9.15 -24.34
CA VAL A 19 -12.59 10.62 -24.27
C VAL A 19 -11.21 11.20 -24.59
N PRO A 20 -11.01 11.91 -25.71
CA PRO A 20 -9.71 12.51 -26.03
C PRO A 20 -9.50 13.69 -25.07
N GLY A 21 -8.65 13.50 -24.07
CA GLY A 21 -8.35 14.54 -23.07
C GLY A 21 -8.15 14.04 -21.65
N LEU A 22 -8.49 12.78 -21.34
CA LEU A 22 -8.02 12.15 -20.12
C LEU A 22 -6.73 11.41 -20.44
N ILE A 23 -5.60 12.00 -20.07
CA ILE A 23 -4.37 11.23 -19.85
C ILE A 23 -4.73 10.13 -18.84
N PRO A 24 -4.61 8.83 -19.19
CA PRO A 24 -4.54 7.82 -18.16
C PRO A 24 -3.27 8.15 -17.41
N LEU A 25 -3.43 8.68 -16.20
CA LEU A 25 -2.31 8.82 -15.29
C LEU A 25 -1.80 7.39 -15.09
N ALA A 26 -0.69 7.06 -15.74
CA ALA A 26 0.08 5.86 -15.50
C ALA A 26 0.77 5.98 -14.13
N ASP A 27 0.02 6.38 -13.11
CA ASP A 27 0.38 6.22 -11.73
C ASP A 27 -0.40 5.00 -11.30
N GLY A 28 0.25 3.84 -11.47
CA GLY A 28 -0.10 2.70 -10.65
C GLY A 28 -0.23 3.24 -9.23
N PHE A 29 -1.41 3.09 -8.64
CA PHE A 29 -1.63 3.42 -7.24
C PHE A 29 -0.40 2.92 -6.48
N PRO A 30 0.37 3.77 -5.76
CA PRO A 30 1.38 3.25 -4.83
C PRO A 30 0.63 2.67 -3.62
N GLY A 31 -0.15 1.63 -3.89
CA GLY A 31 -0.77 0.72 -2.94
C GLY A 31 0.09 -0.53 -2.78
N THR A 32 1.32 -0.55 -3.30
CA THR A 32 2.39 -1.34 -2.69
C THR A 32 2.68 -0.71 -1.34
N ALA A 33 1.88 -1.09 -0.35
CA ALA A 33 2.37 -1.24 1.01
C ALA A 33 3.54 -2.22 0.94
N GLU A 34 4.72 -1.74 0.52
CA GLU A 34 5.96 -2.45 0.77
C GLU A 34 5.98 -2.66 2.27
N ALA A 35 5.77 -3.92 2.67
CA ALA A 35 5.91 -4.34 4.04
C ALA A 35 7.37 -4.07 4.41
N VAL A 36 7.62 -2.90 5.00
CA VAL A 36 8.94 -2.48 5.47
C VAL A 36 9.39 -3.55 6.45
N SER A 37 10.29 -4.41 5.97
CA SER A 37 10.87 -5.46 6.81
C SER A 37 11.70 -4.75 7.88
N PRO A 38 11.47 -5.03 9.17
CA PRO A 38 12.15 -4.29 10.24
C PRO A 38 13.65 -4.55 10.15
N ILE A 39 14.43 -3.49 9.90
CA ILE A 39 15.89 -3.56 9.70
C ILE A 39 16.64 -3.51 11.05
N GLY A 40 16.04 -4.03 12.13
CA GLY A 40 16.56 -3.91 13.49
C GLY A 40 15.71 -4.69 14.50
N PRO A 41 16.06 -4.65 15.81
CA PRO A 41 15.24 -5.27 16.85
C PRO A 41 13.80 -4.79 16.70
N ALA A 42 12.85 -5.72 16.84
CA ALA A 42 11.44 -5.47 16.57
C ALA A 42 10.86 -4.43 17.53
N ARG A 43 10.94 -3.14 17.15
CA ARG A 43 10.30 -2.03 17.86
C ARG A 43 8.88 -1.92 17.36
N VAL A 44 7.98 -2.72 17.92
CA VAL A 44 6.59 -2.80 17.49
C VAL A 44 5.70 -2.05 18.47
N PHE A 45 4.70 -1.35 17.95
CA PHE A 45 3.63 -0.75 18.74
C PHE A 45 2.30 -1.35 18.32
N ARG A 46 1.38 -1.46 19.28
CA ARG A 46 -0.01 -1.82 19.07
C ARG A 46 -0.87 -0.56 19.07
N ASP A 47 -1.79 -0.52 18.12
CA ASP A 47 -2.86 0.46 18.06
C ASP A 47 -3.98 0.06 19.04
N LYS A 48 -4.23 0.90 20.04
CA LYS A 48 -5.25 0.66 21.07
C LYS A 48 -6.67 0.66 20.50
N LEU A 49 -6.88 1.30 19.35
CA LEU A 49 -8.15 1.27 18.63
C LEU A 49 -8.28 0.04 17.71
N PHE A 50 -7.23 -0.79 17.57
CA PHE A 50 -7.20 -1.98 16.72
C PHE A 50 -7.55 -1.72 15.27
N THR A 51 -7.25 -0.52 14.78
CA THR A 51 -7.57 -0.06 13.44
C THR A 51 -6.35 -0.07 12.54
N SER A 52 -6.56 -0.38 11.27
CA SER A 52 -5.56 -0.13 10.23
C SER A 52 -5.67 1.33 9.79
N ARG A 53 -4.57 2.08 9.84
CA ARG A 53 -4.51 3.50 9.49
C ARG A 53 -3.12 3.91 9.05
N THR A 54 -2.98 5.11 8.50
CA THR A 54 -1.68 5.69 8.17
C THR A 54 -1.41 6.85 9.13
N LEU A 55 -0.29 6.79 9.85
CA LEU A 55 0.17 7.91 10.68
C LEU A 55 1.07 8.80 9.83
N VAL A 56 0.92 10.11 9.97
CA VAL A 56 1.77 11.10 9.30
C VAL A 56 2.66 11.74 10.35
N MET A 57 3.97 11.61 10.16
CA MET A 57 4.99 12.22 11.01
C MET A 57 5.13 13.72 10.70
N PRO A 58 5.73 14.51 11.60
CA PRO A 58 5.98 15.94 11.37
C PRO A 58 6.83 16.22 10.12
N ASP A 59 7.79 15.34 9.81
CA ASP A 59 8.61 15.38 8.61
C ASP A 59 7.87 15.01 7.30
N GLY A 60 6.57 14.72 7.39
CA GLY A 60 5.75 14.31 6.25
C GLY A 60 5.90 12.83 5.87
N LEU A 61 6.80 12.09 6.54
CA LEU A 61 6.90 10.64 6.41
C LEU A 61 5.62 9.97 6.91
N THR A 62 5.26 8.85 6.29
CA THR A 62 4.07 8.09 6.68
C THR A 62 4.45 6.72 7.25
N LEU A 63 3.78 6.34 8.33
CA LEU A 63 3.93 5.05 8.99
C LEU A 63 2.63 4.26 8.87
N PRO A 64 2.62 3.13 8.15
CA PRO A 64 1.44 2.30 8.05
C PRO A 64 1.22 1.52 9.36
N VAL A 65 0.03 1.65 9.91
CA VAL A 65 -0.51 0.77 10.95
C VAL A 65 -1.31 -0.33 10.25
N ALA A 66 -0.79 -1.55 10.25
CA ALA A 66 -1.42 -2.70 9.63
C ALA A 66 -1.83 -3.70 10.71
N GLN A 67 -3.08 -4.17 10.66
CA GLN A 67 -3.59 -5.18 11.60
C GLN A 67 -3.47 -4.72 13.07
N GLY A 68 -3.62 -3.41 13.31
CA GLY A 68 -3.45 -2.79 14.62
C GLY A 68 -2.01 -2.77 15.14
N ARG A 69 -1.01 -2.87 14.25
CA ARG A 69 0.41 -2.83 14.61
C ARG A 69 1.20 -1.90 13.69
N VAL A 70 2.25 -1.31 14.24
CA VAL A 70 3.19 -0.45 13.49
C VAL A 70 4.61 -0.71 13.96
N TYR A 71 5.54 -0.65 13.01
CA TYR A 71 6.96 -0.95 13.23
C TYR A 71 7.77 0.34 13.16
N ALA A 72 8.62 0.57 14.16
CA ALA A 72 9.55 1.69 14.18
C ALA A 72 10.90 1.24 13.61
N CYS A 73 11.28 1.74 12.43
CA CYS A 73 12.54 1.37 11.79
C CYS A 73 13.74 2.20 12.27
N GLY A 74 13.50 3.33 12.95
CA GLY A 74 14.54 4.22 13.48
C GLY A 74 14.12 4.91 14.77
N ASP A 75 15.05 5.60 15.42
CA ASP A 75 14.82 6.26 16.71
C ASP A 75 13.79 7.39 16.63
N ASP A 76 13.74 8.12 15.51
CA ASP A 76 12.76 9.19 15.30
C ASP A 76 11.32 8.64 15.23
N GLN A 77 11.12 7.58 14.43
CA GLN A 77 9.85 6.86 14.37
C GLN A 77 9.47 6.30 15.74
N TYR A 78 10.44 5.75 16.49
CA TYR A 78 10.20 5.22 17.81
C TYR A 78 9.75 6.30 18.80
N ALA A 79 10.42 7.46 18.81
CA ALA A 79 10.06 8.58 19.66
C ALA A 79 8.66 9.12 19.32
N PHE A 80 8.35 9.24 18.03
CA PHE A 80 7.04 9.64 17.54
C PHE A 80 5.93 8.67 17.99
N LEU A 81 6.11 7.37 17.76
CA LEU A 81 5.11 6.35 18.12
C LEU A 81 4.93 6.25 19.64
N LYS A 82 6.01 6.41 20.42
CA LYS A 82 5.97 6.40 21.88
C LYS A 82 5.23 7.60 22.48
N ALA A 83 5.27 8.75 21.80
CA ALA A 83 4.53 9.94 22.22
C ALA A 83 3.03 9.87 21.84
N HIS A 84 2.62 8.91 21.02
CA HIS A 84 1.26 8.82 20.52
C HIS A 84 0.31 8.21 21.58
N PRO A 85 -0.81 8.87 21.94
CA PRO A 85 -1.66 8.44 23.07
C PRO A 85 -2.43 7.13 22.80
N ASP A 86 -2.66 6.83 21.53
CA ASP A 86 -3.36 5.63 21.05
C ASP A 86 -2.43 4.45 20.78
N LEU A 87 -1.12 4.59 20.96
CA LEU A 87 -0.17 3.51 20.71
C LEU A 87 0.46 3.02 22.02
N GLU A 88 0.65 1.71 22.11
CA GLU A 88 1.35 1.06 23.22
C GLU A 88 2.53 0.24 22.66
N PRO A 89 3.75 0.34 23.23
CA PRO A 89 4.86 -0.50 22.81
C PRO A 89 4.57 -1.97 23.16
N LEU A 90 4.84 -2.87 22.22
CA LEU A 90 4.81 -4.31 22.44
C LEU A 90 6.25 -4.77 22.75
N GLU A 91 6.50 -5.11 24.00
CA GLU A 91 7.76 -5.76 24.45
C GLU A 91 7.81 -7.25 24.07
#